data_AF-A0A917YPC0-F1
#
_entry.id   AF-A0A917YPC0-F1
#
_cell.length_a   1.000
_cell.length_b   1.000
_cell.length_c   1.000
_cell.angle_alpha   90.00
_cell.angle_beta   90.00
_cell.angle_gamma   90.00
#
_symmetry.space_group_name_H-M   'P 1'
#
loop_
_entity.id
_entity.type
_entity.pdbx_description
1 polymer ?
#
loop_
_entity_poly.entity_id
_entity_poly.type
_entity_poly.pdbx_seq_one_letter_code
_entity_poly.pdbx_strand_id
1 'polypeptide(L)'
;MRLDEATIPVVVGDMATAVAPGEYALVSLVFNTISNLLTQAGQVACFRNAARHLTPGGRFVIELWVPELRALPLHRAVAFPRVRLPSPPALTSHVRET
;
A
#
# COMPACT_ATOMS: atom_id res chain seq x y z
N MET A 1 22.38 0.99 2.98
CA MET A 1 22.17 1.73 4.24
C MET A 1 20.78 1.39 4.74
N ARG A 2 20.67 0.70 5.88
CA ARG A 2 19.39 0.40 6.53
C ARG A 2 19.27 1.33 7.73
N LEU A 3 18.25 2.16 7.74
CA LEU A 3 17.91 3.02 8.88
C LEU A 3 17.06 2.21 9.87
N ASP A 4 17.12 2.57 11.15
CA ASP A 4 16.29 1.99 12.19
C ASP A 4 14.97 2.75 12.37
N GLU A 5 14.07 2.18 13.17
CA GLU A 5 12.74 2.74 13.43
C GLU A 5 12.78 4.01 14.28
N ALA A 6 13.88 4.24 15.02
CA ALA A 6 14.10 5.49 15.74
C ALA A 6 14.40 6.64 14.76
N THR A 7 15.04 6.33 13.63
CA THR A 7 15.37 7.31 12.59
C THR A 7 14.21 7.53 11.62
N ILE A 8 13.48 6.47 11.26
CA ILE A 8 12.27 6.54 10.43
C ILE A 8 11.13 5.83 11.17
N PRO A 9 10.22 6.58 11.81
CA PRO A 9 9.10 5.98 12.53
C PRO A 9 8.26 5.09 11.60
N VAL A 10 8.03 3.85 12.03
CA VAL A 10 7.24 2.86 11.30
C VAL A 10 5.93 2.59 12.03
N VAL A 11 4.83 2.60 11.29
CA VAL A 11 3.52 2.16 11.77
C VAL A 11 3.17 0.85 11.07
N VAL A 12 2.95 -0.20 11.86
CA VAL A 12 2.50 -1.50 11.36
C VAL A 12 0.97 -1.50 11.32
N GLY A 13 0.40 -1.70 10.12
CA GLY A 13 -1.06 -1.78 9.98
C GLY A 13 -1.51 -1.88 8.53
N ASP A 14 -2.83 -1.90 8.33
CA ASP A 14 -3.46 -1.84 7.02
C ASP A 14 -3.43 -0.39 6.50
N MET A 15 -2.84 -0.17 5.32
CA MET A 15 -2.76 1.16 4.69
C MET A 15 -4.13 1.84 4.47
N ALA A 16 -5.22 1.09 4.47
CA ALA A 16 -6.58 1.63 4.34
C ALA A 16 -7.12 2.23 5.65
N THR A 17 -6.52 1.94 6.80
CA THR A 17 -7.05 2.32 8.12
C THR A 17 -6.02 2.78 9.15
N ALA A 18 -4.75 2.40 8.99
CA ALA A 18 -3.66 2.77 9.88
C ALA A 18 -3.46 4.29 9.91
N VAL A 19 -3.15 4.81 11.08
CA VAL A 19 -2.95 6.24 11.32
C VAL A 19 -1.50 6.49 11.71
N ALA A 20 -0.79 7.23 10.87
CA ALA A 20 0.53 7.75 11.21
C ALA A 20 0.38 9.03 12.05
N PRO A 21 1.25 9.27 13.03
CA PRO A 21 1.20 10.50 13.81
C PRO A 21 1.47 11.72 12.91
N GLY A 22 0.65 12.77 13.02
CA GLY A 22 0.85 14.05 12.35
C GLY A 22 0.21 14.19 10.96
N GLU A 23 0.48 15.32 10.33
CA GLU A 23 0.03 15.67 8.98
C GLU A 23 1.24 15.94 8.07
N TYR A 24 1.09 15.68 6.78
CA TYR A 24 2.17 15.62 5.81
C TYR A 24 1.83 16.40 4.55
N ALA A 25 2.83 17.06 3.96
CA ALA A 25 2.69 17.68 2.65
C ALA A 25 2.61 16.66 1.50
N LEU A 26 3.07 15.42 1.74
CA LEU A 26 3.12 14.34 0.77
C LEU A 26 2.79 13.00 1.44
N VAL A 27 1.86 12.26 0.86
CA VAL A 27 1.65 10.83 1.11
C VAL A 27 1.95 10.10 -0.19
N SER A 28 2.62 8.95 -0.11
CA SER A 28 3.01 8.21 -1.32
C SER A 28 2.81 6.71 -1.16
N LEU A 29 2.31 6.09 -2.22
CA LEU A 29 2.34 4.64 -2.42
C LEU A 29 3.27 4.34 -3.59
N VAL A 30 4.39 3.69 -3.30
CA VAL A 30 5.40 3.34 -4.31
C VAL A 30 5.28 1.89 -4.73
N PHE A 31 5.90 1.53 -5.84
CA PHE A 31 6.08 0.14 -6.27
C PHE A 31 4.78 -0.70 -6.28
N ASN A 32 3.71 -0.17 -6.89
CA ASN A 32 2.42 -0.86 -7.05
C ASN A 32 1.66 -1.16 -5.75
N THR A 33 1.98 -0.49 -4.64
CA THR A 33 1.44 -0.85 -3.31
C THR A 33 -0.09 -0.86 -3.27
N ILE A 34 -0.77 0.08 -3.95
CA ILE A 34 -2.23 0.15 -3.94
C ILE A 34 -2.92 -1.13 -4.48
N SER A 35 -2.24 -1.89 -5.34
CA SER A 35 -2.75 -3.12 -5.93
C SER A 35 -2.85 -4.27 -4.93
N ASN A 36 -2.26 -4.14 -3.74
CA ASN A 36 -2.47 -5.11 -2.65
C ASN A 36 -3.88 -5.02 -2.05
N LEU A 37 -4.60 -3.92 -2.28
CA LEU A 37 -6.01 -3.78 -1.93
C LEU A 37 -6.87 -4.37 -3.06
N LEU A 38 -7.41 -5.57 -2.81
CA LEU A 38 -8.07 -6.39 -3.83
C LEU A 38 -9.52 -5.96 -4.14
N THR A 39 -10.04 -4.97 -3.42
CA THR A 39 -11.39 -4.45 -3.62
C THR A 39 -11.33 -2.96 -3.93
N GLN A 40 -12.24 -2.52 -4.80
CA GLN A 40 -12.39 -1.09 -5.07
C GLN A 40 -12.72 -0.31 -3.79
N ALA A 41 -13.59 -0.86 -2.92
CA ALA A 41 -13.91 -0.25 -1.65
C ALA A 41 -12.68 -0.07 -0.74
N GLY A 42 -11.79 -1.06 -0.70
CA GLY A 42 -10.52 -0.98 0.01
C GLY A 42 -9.61 0.10 -0.56
N GLN A 43 -9.47 0.17 -1.88
CA GLN A 43 -8.70 1.24 -2.53
C GLN A 43 -9.26 2.63 -2.21
N VAL A 44 -10.59 2.82 -2.28
CA VAL A 44 -11.24 4.08 -1.90
C VAL A 44 -11.01 4.42 -0.43
N ALA A 45 -11.06 3.44 0.47
CA ALA A 45 -10.75 3.63 1.88
C ALA A 45 -9.30 4.10 2.08
N CYS A 46 -8.34 3.56 1.34
CA CYS A 46 -6.95 4.02 1.36
C CYS A 46 -6.79 5.46 0.85
N PHE A 47 -7.49 5.86 -0.21
CA PHE A 47 -7.52 7.28 -0.64
C PHE A 47 -8.05 8.21 0.46
N ARG A 48 -9.13 7.81 1.14
CA ARG A 48 -9.66 8.58 2.27
C ARG A 48 -8.66 8.63 3.43
N ASN A 49 -7.98 7.52 3.71
CA ASN A 49 -6.97 7.46 4.74
C ASN A 49 -5.78 8.36 4.42
N ALA A 50 -5.25 8.30 3.19
CA ALA A 50 -4.19 9.21 2.73
C ALA A 50 -4.60 10.68 2.87
N ALA A 51 -5.82 11.04 2.45
CA ALA A 51 -6.32 12.40 2.55
C ALA A 51 -6.39 12.93 3.99
N ARG A 52 -6.68 12.08 4.98
CA ARG A 52 -6.68 12.46 6.41
C ARG A 52 -5.30 12.85 6.93
N HIS A 53 -4.24 12.34 6.29
CA HIS A 53 -2.86 12.63 6.67
C HIS A 53 -2.29 13.84 5.91
N LEU A 54 -3.04 14.44 4.98
CA LEU A 54 -2.54 15.56 4.18
C LEU A 54 -2.85 16.90 4.85
N THR A 55 -1.85 17.78 4.90
CA THR A 55 -2.08 19.20 5.17
C THR A 55 -2.87 19.84 4.01
N PRO A 56 -3.53 21.00 4.21
CA PRO A 56 -4.09 21.76 3.09
C PRO A 56 -3.05 22.01 1.99
N GLY A 57 -3.40 21.71 0.74
CA GLY A 57 -2.49 21.80 -0.41
C GLY A 57 -1.48 20.65 -0.56
N GLY A 58 -1.53 19.64 0.32
CA GLY A 58 -0.73 18.43 0.24
C GLY A 58 -1.06 17.56 -0.97
N ARG A 59 -0.18 16.60 -1.27
CA ARG A 59 -0.25 15.75 -2.49
C ARG A 59 -0.29 14.28 -2.11
N PHE A 60 -1.13 13.52 -2.80
CA PHE A 60 -1.10 12.06 -2.76
C PHE A 60 -0.56 11.52 -4.07
N VAL A 61 0.55 10.79 -4.02
CA VAL A 61 1.24 10.24 -5.20
C VAL A 61 1.14 8.72 -5.19
N ILE A 62 0.84 8.16 -6.36
CA ILE A 62 0.76 6.71 -6.55
C ILE A 62 1.67 6.35 -7.72
N GLU A 63 2.64 5.48 -7.47
CA GLU A 63 3.40 4.78 -8.49
C GLU A 63 2.72 3.43 -8.75
N LEU A 64 2.15 3.30 -9.94
CA LEU A 64 1.43 2.11 -10.37
C LEU A 64 1.71 1.85 -11.84
N TRP A 65 2.12 0.61 -12.14
CA TRP A 65 2.12 0.11 -13.50
C TRP A 65 0.67 -0.09 -13.96
N VAL A 66 0.34 0.51 -15.10
CA VAL A 66 -0.97 0.40 -15.73
C VAL A 66 -0.81 -0.40 -17.02
N PRO A 67 -1.61 -1.46 -17.23
CA PRO A 67 -1.59 -2.20 -18.49
C PRO A 67 -1.98 -1.29 -19.67
N GLU A 68 -1.38 -1.51 -20.83
CA GLU A 68 -1.76 -0.85 -22.07
C GLU A 68 -3.09 -1.40 -22.60
N LEU A 69 -4.21 -1.00 -21.98
CA LEU A 69 -5.55 -1.50 -22.31
C LEU A 69 -5.94 -1.27 -23.78
N ARG A 70 -5.36 -0.26 -24.43
CA ARG A 70 -5.61 0.07 -25.85
C ARG A 70 -4.82 -0.81 -26.83
N ALA A 71 -3.77 -1.49 -26.38
CA ALA A 71 -3.04 -2.47 -27.19
C ALA A 71 -3.71 -3.85 -27.17
N LEU A 72 -4.72 -4.04 -26.31
CA LEU A 72 -5.50 -5.27 -26.27
C LEU A 72 -6.49 -5.29 -27.45
N PRO A 73 -6.72 -6.47 -28.06
CA PRO A 73 -7.89 -6.66 -28.88
C PRO A 73 -9.13 -6.22 -28.10
N LEU A 74 -10.05 -5.51 -28.77
CA LEU A 74 -11.37 -5.22 -28.22
C LEU A 74 -11.96 -6.51 -27.60
N HIS A 75 -12.79 -6.38 -26.58
CA HIS A 75 -13.47 -7.49 -25.88
C HIS A 75 -12.60 -8.56 -25.20
N ARG A 76 -11.27 -8.36 -25.01
CA ARG A 76 -10.43 -9.29 -24.23
C ARG A 76 -9.98 -8.69 -22.90
N ALA A 77 -10.24 -9.39 -21.80
CA ALA A 77 -9.72 -9.04 -20.48
C ALA A 77 -8.21 -9.38 -20.38
N VAL A 78 -7.44 -8.53 -19.69
CA VAL A 78 -6.11 -8.92 -19.20
C VAL A 78 -6.31 -9.94 -18.09
N ALA A 79 -5.89 -11.18 -18.33
CA ALA A 79 -5.79 -12.14 -17.26
C ALA A 79 -4.64 -11.71 -16.34
N PHE A 80 -4.98 -11.28 -15.12
CA PHE A 80 -4.01 -11.20 -14.03
C PHE A 80 -4.01 -12.56 -13.34
N PRO A 81 -3.07 -13.46 -13.66
CA PRO A 81 -3.00 -14.75 -12.98
C PRO A 81 -2.81 -14.49 -11.50
N ARG A 82 -3.75 -14.96 -10.70
CA ARG A 82 -3.68 -14.86 -9.24
C ARG A 82 -2.50 -15.72 -8.79
N VAL A 83 -1.37 -15.08 -8.48
CA VAL A 83 -0.21 -15.76 -7.91
C VAL A 83 -0.62 -16.24 -6.52
N ARG A 84 -0.71 -17.56 -6.34
CA ARG A 84 -0.79 -18.14 -4.99
C ARG A 84 0.60 -18.04 -4.39
N LEU A 85 0.78 -17.08 -3.48
CA LEU A 85 1.96 -17.07 -2.63
C LEU A 85 1.91 -18.32 -1.74
N PRO A 86 3.03 -19.04 -1.55
CA PRO A 86 3.10 -20.08 -0.54
C PRO A 86 2.75 -19.47 0.82
N SER A 87 2.08 -20.25 1.67
CA SER A 87 1.78 -19.83 3.04
C SER A 87 3.09 -19.36 3.69
N PRO A 88 3.14 -18.16 4.30
CA PRO A 88 4.33 -17.74 5.02
C PRO A 88 4.65 -18.81 6.08
N PRO A 89 5.94 -19.10 6.35
CA PRO A 89 6.29 -19.94 7.47
C PRO A 89 5.64 -19.36 8.72
N ALA A 90 5.08 -20.21 9.57
CA ALA A 90 4.52 -19.76 10.84
C ALA A 90 5.59 -18.92 11.55
N LEU A 91 5.30 -17.65 11.82
CA LEU A 91 6.15 -16.85 12.68
C LEU A 91 6.15 -17.55 14.04
N THR A 92 7.18 -18.33 14.34
CA THR A 92 7.50 -18.71 15.71
C THR A 92 7.81 -17.42 16.44
N SER A 93 6.83 -16.94 17.20
CA SER A 93 6.98 -15.82 18.12
C SER A 93 8.02 -16.21 19.17
N HIS A 94 9.29 -15.93 18.92
CA HIS A 94 10.30 -15.85 19.97
C HIS A 94 10.13 -14.52 20.69
N VAL A 95 9.05 -14.41 21.46
CA VAL A 95 8.99 -13.45 22.57
C VAL A 95 10.00 -13.96 23.59
N ARG A 96 11.20 -13.37 23.60
CA ARG A 96 12.10 -13.49 24.74
C ARG A 96 11.61 -12.48 25.77
N GLU A 97 10.92 -12.96 26.79
CA GLU A 97 10.80 -12.26 28.07
C GLU A 97 12.20 -12.18 28.68
N THR A 98 12.69 -10.96 28.89
CA THR A 98 13.63 -10.58 29.95
C THR A 98 13.33 -9.16 30.34
#